data_AF-F8PBJ0-F1
#
_entry.id   AF-F8PBJ0-F1
#
_cell.length_a   1.000
_cell.length_b   1.000
_cell.length_c   1.000
_cell.angle_alpha   90.00
_cell.angle_beta   90.00
_cell.angle_gamma   90.00
#
_symmetry.space_group_name_H-M   'P 1'
#
loop_
_entity.id
_entity.type
_entity.pdbx_description
1 polymer ?
#
loop_
_entity_poly.entity_id
_entity_poly.type
_entity_poly.pdbx_seq_one_letter_code
_entity_poly.pdbx_strand_id
1 'polypeptide(L)'
;MSKPSAGTYVIYNRVLDASGRKLAITYNGEGNYATATPLSNGDLQKWIIRDFDPQTQSVTPATNSGLQAGWGSEGVEVLPAGNYVWTIRSSDSGYTIKDGGVTVNWGLGTAVEGQKIAIGSDTGNEKQRWILERV
;
A
#
# COMPACT_ATOMS: atom_id res chain seq x y z
N MET A 1 9.06 12.27 11.32
CA MET A 1 8.10 11.60 10.41
C MET A 1 7.86 12.49 9.20
N SER A 2 8.01 11.96 8.00
CA SER A 2 7.82 12.70 6.74
C SER A 2 6.91 11.90 5.79
N LYS A 3 6.15 12.60 4.94
CA LYS A 3 5.48 11.94 3.82
C LYS A 3 6.51 11.62 2.72
N PRO A 4 6.39 10.51 1.98
CA PRO A 4 7.24 10.27 0.81
C PRO A 4 6.98 11.34 -0.25
N SER A 5 7.99 11.67 -1.06
CA SER A 5 7.80 12.53 -2.22
C SER A 5 6.93 11.85 -3.27
N ALA A 6 6.20 12.64 -4.06
CA ALA A 6 5.45 12.09 -5.19
C ALA A 6 6.37 11.34 -6.17
N GLY A 7 5.91 10.23 -6.72
CA GLY A 7 6.68 9.39 -7.65
C GLY A 7 6.19 7.95 -7.72
N THR A 8 6.93 7.13 -8.46
CA THR A 8 6.64 5.70 -8.61
C THR A 8 7.45 4.90 -7.61
N TYR A 9 6.80 3.94 -6.97
CA TYR A 9 7.35 3.12 -5.90
C TYR A 9 6.96 1.66 -6.08
N VAL A 10 7.83 0.76 -5.65
CA VAL A 10 7.41 -0.54 -5.16
C VAL A 10 7.20 -0.44 -3.65
N ILE A 11 6.06 -0.93 -3.19
CA ILE A 11 5.66 -0.89 -1.79
C ILE A 11 5.66 -2.33 -1.28
N TYR A 12 6.52 -2.67 -0.34
CA TYR A 12 6.60 -4.03 0.19
C TYR A 12 6.62 -4.06 1.71
N ASN A 13 6.10 -5.15 2.28
CA ASN A 13 5.96 -5.29 3.71
C ASN A 13 7.32 -5.37 4.40
N ARG A 14 7.43 -4.82 5.61
CA ARG A 14 8.65 -4.94 6.41
C ARG A 14 8.95 -6.39 6.80
N VAL A 15 7.91 -7.21 6.94
CA VAL A 15 8.03 -8.63 7.29
C VAL A 15 8.16 -9.48 6.03
N LEU A 16 9.03 -10.49 6.11
CA LEU A 16 9.21 -11.50 5.07
C LEU A 16 8.18 -12.63 5.25
N ASP A 17 7.88 -13.35 4.17
CA ASP A 17 7.13 -14.59 4.32
C ASP A 17 7.96 -15.70 4.99
N ALA A 18 7.34 -16.85 5.25
CA ALA A 18 8.00 -17.99 5.89
C ALA A 18 9.19 -18.55 5.09
N SER A 19 9.29 -18.24 3.80
CA SER A 19 10.40 -18.62 2.91
C SER A 19 11.47 -17.53 2.80
N GLY A 20 11.35 -16.43 3.55
CA GLY A 20 12.29 -15.32 3.54
C GLY A 20 12.12 -14.35 2.36
N ARG A 21 10.98 -14.41 1.64
CA ARG A 21 10.71 -13.55 0.49
C ARG A 21 10.09 -12.23 0.94
N LYS A 22 10.51 -11.12 0.32
CA LYS A 22 9.83 -9.82 0.46
C LYS A 22 8.46 -9.90 -0.22
N LEU A 23 7.43 -9.35 0.41
CA LEU A 23 6.07 -9.34 -0.13
C LEU A 23 5.66 -7.92 -0.55
N ALA A 24 5.47 -7.70 -1.86
CA ALA A 24 5.08 -6.43 -2.44
C ALA A 24 3.57 -6.33 -2.65
N ILE A 25 3.02 -5.12 -2.46
CA ILE A 25 1.65 -4.80 -2.84
C ILE A 25 1.53 -4.89 -4.36
N THR A 26 0.60 -5.70 -4.83
CA THR A 26 0.44 -6.04 -6.24
C THR A 26 -0.98 -5.72 -6.69
N TYR A 27 -1.08 -4.98 -7.79
CA TYR A 27 -2.33 -4.70 -8.46
C TYR A 27 -2.88 -5.97 -9.13
N ASN A 28 -4.15 -6.27 -8.89
CA ASN A 28 -4.79 -7.51 -9.34
C ASN A 28 -6.07 -7.27 -10.17
N GLY A 29 -6.15 -6.13 -10.87
CA GLY A 29 -7.33 -5.76 -11.68
C GLY A 29 -8.26 -4.75 -11.01
N GLU A 30 -9.05 -4.06 -11.82
CA GLU A 30 -10.09 -3.12 -11.35
C GLU A 30 -11.21 -3.88 -10.63
N GLY A 31 -11.73 -3.30 -9.54
CA GLY A 31 -12.74 -3.92 -8.67
C GLY A 31 -12.22 -5.10 -7.84
N ASN A 32 -10.92 -5.40 -7.93
CA ASN A 32 -10.28 -6.44 -7.13
C ASN A 32 -9.47 -5.85 -5.99
N TYR A 33 -9.28 -6.65 -4.95
CA TYR A 33 -8.40 -6.33 -3.84
C TYR A 33 -6.93 -6.43 -4.26
N ALA A 34 -6.12 -5.46 -3.83
CA ALA A 34 -4.67 -5.55 -3.91
C ALA A 34 -4.17 -6.69 -3.00
N THR A 35 -3.16 -7.43 -3.47
CA THR A 35 -2.60 -8.57 -2.75
C THR A 35 -1.10 -8.43 -2.51
N ALA A 36 -0.59 -9.18 -1.55
CA ALA A 36 0.82 -9.33 -1.29
C ALA A 36 1.38 -10.48 -2.15
N THR A 37 2.35 -10.21 -3.02
CA THR A 37 3.03 -11.25 -3.80
C THR A 37 4.54 -11.11 -3.67
N PRO A 38 5.35 -12.16 -3.91
CA PRO A 38 6.80 -12.06 -3.87
C PRO A 38 7.32 -10.90 -4.72
N LEU A 39 8.21 -10.10 -4.15
CA LEU A 39 8.81 -8.96 -4.84
C LEU A 39 9.50 -9.42 -6.13
N SER A 40 9.01 -8.92 -7.27
CA SER A 40 9.51 -9.20 -8.61
C SER A 40 9.89 -7.94 -9.38
N ASN A 41 9.53 -6.75 -8.87
CA ASN A 41 9.65 -5.46 -9.56
C ASN A 41 8.89 -5.39 -10.89
N GLY A 42 7.92 -6.29 -11.10
CA GLY A 42 7.02 -6.25 -12.26
C GLY A 42 6.09 -5.04 -12.24
N ASP A 43 5.51 -4.71 -13.39
CA ASP A 43 4.71 -3.48 -13.54
C ASP A 43 3.48 -3.43 -12.63
N LEU A 44 2.90 -4.58 -12.30
CA LEU A 44 1.77 -4.70 -11.37
C LEU A 44 2.17 -4.39 -9.91
N GLN A 45 3.46 -4.36 -9.57
CA GLN A 45 3.96 -4.00 -8.24
C GLN A 45 4.38 -2.53 -8.15
N LYS A 46 4.28 -1.77 -9.24
CA LYS A 46 4.63 -0.35 -9.28
C LYS A 46 3.39 0.49 -9.01
N TRP A 47 3.51 1.40 -8.05
CA TRP A 47 2.45 2.29 -7.60
C TRP A 47 2.93 3.74 -7.67
N ILE A 48 2.11 4.61 -8.25
CA ILE A 48 2.34 6.04 -8.30
C ILE A 48 1.71 6.66 -7.06
N ILE A 49 2.53 7.28 -6.22
CA ILE A 49 2.10 8.10 -5.10
C ILE A 49 2.07 9.55 -5.56
N ARG A 50 0.92 10.22 -5.43
CA ARG A 50 0.76 11.65 -5.76
C ARG A 50 0.23 12.42 -4.56
N ASP A 51 0.74 13.63 -4.39
CA ASP A 51 0.20 14.58 -3.42
C ASP A 51 -1.24 14.95 -3.76
N PHE A 52 -2.12 14.90 -2.77
CA PHE A 52 -3.49 15.41 -2.87
C PHE A 52 -3.62 16.72 -2.09
N ASP A 53 -3.14 16.73 -0.86
CA ASP A 53 -3.07 17.91 0.00
C ASP A 53 -1.79 17.85 0.88
N PRO A 54 -1.55 18.80 1.82
CA PRO A 54 -0.37 18.77 2.68
C PRO A 54 -0.24 17.50 3.53
N GLN A 55 -1.36 16.84 3.85
CA GLN A 55 -1.44 15.65 4.69
C GLN A 55 -1.58 14.35 3.90
N THR A 56 -2.38 14.33 2.83
CA THR A 56 -2.81 13.10 2.19
C THR A 56 -2.27 12.93 0.77
N GLN A 57 -2.16 11.68 0.35
CA GLN A 57 -1.66 11.28 -0.96
C GLN A 57 -2.56 10.21 -1.57
N SER A 58 -2.68 10.20 -2.88
CA SER A 58 -3.32 9.09 -3.61
C SER A 58 -2.29 8.02 -3.97
N VAL A 59 -2.75 6.78 -4.09
CA VAL A 59 -1.95 5.62 -4.50
C VAL A 59 -2.62 4.99 -5.72
N THR A 60 -1.93 4.99 -6.86
CA THR A 60 -2.48 4.58 -8.17
C THR A 60 -1.60 3.49 -8.77
N PRO A 61 -2.14 2.40 -9.34
CA PRO A 61 -1.31 1.43 -10.04
C PRO A 61 -0.63 2.09 -11.24
N ALA A 62 0.66 1.85 -11.43
CA ALA A 62 1.42 2.47 -12.52
C ALA A 62 0.94 2.03 -13.92
N THR A 63 0.33 0.86 -14.01
CA THR A 63 -0.23 0.30 -15.26
C THR A 63 -1.56 0.94 -15.67
N ASN A 64 -2.25 1.66 -14.77
CA ASN A 64 -3.51 2.31 -15.11
C ASN A 64 -3.74 3.57 -14.24
N SER A 65 -3.46 4.73 -14.82
CA SER A 65 -3.60 6.02 -14.13
C SER A 65 -5.05 6.45 -13.87
N GLY A 66 -6.04 5.77 -14.46
CA GLY A 66 -7.46 6.02 -14.22
C GLY A 66 -7.99 5.38 -12.93
N LEU A 67 -7.16 4.61 -12.23
CA LEU A 67 -7.53 3.88 -11.02
C LEU A 67 -6.81 4.41 -9.78
N GLN A 68 -7.37 4.11 -8.61
CA GLN A 68 -6.82 4.44 -7.30
C GLN A 68 -7.08 3.29 -6.32
N ALA A 69 -6.15 3.10 -5.39
CA ALA A 69 -6.37 2.28 -4.21
C ALA A 69 -7.36 2.98 -3.29
N GLY A 70 -8.54 2.40 -3.16
CA GLY A 70 -9.63 2.82 -2.29
C GLY A 70 -9.85 1.87 -1.12
N TRP A 71 -10.87 2.19 -0.33
CA TRP A 71 -11.29 1.39 0.82
C TRP A 71 -12.46 0.50 0.41
N GLY A 72 -12.20 -0.79 0.23
CA GLY A 72 -13.21 -1.82 0.00
C GLY A 72 -13.64 -2.52 1.29
N SER A 73 -14.72 -3.30 1.26
CA SER A 73 -15.30 -3.91 2.48
C SER A 73 -14.34 -4.86 3.21
N GLU A 74 -13.37 -5.45 2.51
CA GLU A 74 -12.42 -6.41 3.08
C GLU A 74 -10.95 -5.94 3.07
N GLY A 75 -10.66 -4.72 2.58
CA GLY A 75 -9.30 -4.22 2.48
C GLY A 75 -9.10 -3.20 1.37
N VAL A 76 -7.87 -3.12 0.86
CA VAL A 76 -7.50 -2.20 -0.21
C VAL A 76 -8.03 -2.73 -1.54
N GLU A 77 -9.01 -2.03 -2.10
CA GLU A 77 -9.64 -2.34 -3.38
C GLU A 77 -9.22 -1.31 -4.42
N VAL A 78 -8.99 -1.72 -5.67
CA VAL A 78 -8.56 -0.79 -6.72
C VAL A 78 -9.76 -0.39 -7.59
N LEU A 79 -10.13 0.88 -7.50
CA LEU A 79 -11.38 1.44 -8.04
C LEU A 79 -11.10 2.55 -9.06
N PRO A 80 -12.08 2.92 -9.90
CA PRO A 80 -12.02 4.16 -10.68
C PRO A 80 -11.63 5.35 -9.79
N ALA A 81 -10.80 6.25 -10.30
CA ALA A 81 -10.32 7.40 -9.54
C ALA A 81 -11.50 8.21 -8.95
N GLY A 82 -11.49 8.38 -7.64
CA GLY A 82 -12.60 8.94 -6.87
C GLY A 82 -12.16 9.84 -5.72
N ASN A 83 -10.92 10.34 -5.77
CA ASN A 83 -10.25 11.07 -4.69
C ASN A 83 -10.05 10.21 -3.42
N TYR A 84 -9.70 8.93 -3.61
CA TYR A 84 -9.27 8.08 -2.51
C TYR A 84 -7.86 8.47 -2.05
N VAL A 85 -7.71 8.77 -0.77
CA VAL A 85 -6.48 9.33 -0.21
C VAL A 85 -6.06 8.65 1.09
N TRP A 86 -4.75 8.65 1.31
CA TRP A 86 -4.08 7.98 2.42
C TRP A 86 -3.04 8.89 3.05
N THR A 87 -2.91 8.79 4.37
CA THR A 87 -1.86 9.44 5.15
C THR A 87 -0.65 8.50 5.21
N ILE A 88 0.35 8.78 4.37
CA ILE A 88 1.59 7.99 4.30
C ILE A 88 2.70 8.69 5.08
N ARG A 89 3.28 8.03 6.09
CA ARG A 89 4.29 8.65 6.97
C ARG A 89 5.42 7.70 7.30
N SER A 90 6.66 8.17 7.18
CA SER A 90 7.87 7.49 7.60
C SER A 90 8.04 7.48 9.11
N SER A 91 8.63 6.41 9.63
CA SER A 91 9.12 6.26 11.00
C SER A 91 10.39 5.40 10.99
N ASP A 92 11.05 5.25 12.12
CA ASP A 92 12.22 4.36 12.28
C ASP A 92 11.85 2.88 12.00
N SER A 93 10.57 2.55 12.18
CA SER A 93 10.00 1.22 11.90
C SER A 93 9.51 1.05 10.45
N GLY A 94 9.72 2.03 9.57
CA GLY A 94 9.20 2.04 8.19
C GLY A 94 7.98 2.94 8.05
N TYR A 95 7.33 2.86 6.89
CA TYR A 95 6.16 3.67 6.57
C TYR A 95 4.87 3.06 7.13
N THR A 96 3.97 3.93 7.55
CA THR A 96 2.55 3.59 7.75
C THR A 96 1.74 4.16 6.59
N ILE A 97 0.65 3.48 6.23
CA ILE A 97 -0.30 3.94 5.21
C ILE A 97 -1.66 3.89 5.87
N LYS A 98 -2.14 5.05 6.32
CA LYS A 98 -3.37 5.19 7.10
C LYS A 98 -4.44 5.87 6.30
N ASP A 99 -5.70 5.74 6.71
CA ASP A 99 -6.78 6.55 6.16
C ASP A 99 -6.56 8.05 6.41
N GLY A 100 -7.37 8.90 5.77
CA GLY A 100 -7.33 10.35 5.96
C GLY A 100 -7.57 10.79 7.41
N GLY A 101 -8.36 10.02 8.17
CA GLY A 101 -8.61 10.26 9.59
C GLY A 101 -7.53 9.72 10.53
N VAL A 102 -6.53 8.99 10.01
CA VAL A 102 -5.41 8.41 10.79
C VAL A 102 -5.91 7.42 11.87
N THR A 103 -7.00 6.69 11.58
CA THR A 103 -7.70 5.76 12.48
C THR A 103 -7.37 4.29 12.20
N VAL A 104 -7.11 3.94 10.95
CA VAL A 104 -6.83 2.57 10.49
C VAL A 104 -5.56 2.55 9.65
N ASN A 105 -4.97 1.38 9.50
CA ASN A 105 -3.69 1.18 8.82
C ASN A 105 -3.81 0.04 7.82
N TRP A 106 -3.11 0.17 6.69
CA TRP A 106 -2.88 -0.92 5.77
C TRP A 106 -1.93 -1.94 6.39
N GLY A 107 -2.23 -3.22 6.22
CA GLY A 107 -1.36 -4.28 6.73
C GLY A 107 -1.68 -5.66 6.18
N LEU A 108 -0.90 -6.64 6.63
CA LEU A 108 -1.16 -8.05 6.38
C LEU A 108 -1.70 -8.72 7.64
N GLY A 109 -2.77 -9.49 7.53
CA GLY A 109 -3.20 -10.40 8.60
C GLY A 109 -2.12 -11.45 8.86
N THR A 110 -1.64 -12.07 7.78
CA THR A 110 -0.53 -13.03 7.76
C THR A 110 0.43 -12.69 6.62
N ALA A 111 1.74 -12.76 6.85
CA ALA A 111 2.75 -12.51 5.83
C ALA A 111 2.91 -13.73 4.89
N VAL A 112 1.92 -13.94 4.02
CA VAL A 112 1.92 -15.00 3.00
C VAL A 112 1.56 -14.44 1.64
N GLU A 113 2.06 -15.11 0.60
CA GLU A 113 1.71 -14.82 -0.79
C GLU A 113 0.20 -14.96 -1.03
N GLY A 114 -0.36 -14.05 -1.82
CA GLY A 114 -1.79 -13.97 -2.15
C GLY A 114 -2.64 -13.29 -1.08
N GLN A 115 -2.08 -12.97 0.10
CA GLN A 115 -2.84 -12.29 1.16
C GLN A 115 -3.33 -10.92 0.69
N LYS A 116 -4.63 -10.62 0.89
CA LYS A 116 -5.20 -9.28 0.65
C LYS A 116 -4.56 -8.25 1.58
N ILE A 117 -4.34 -7.04 1.09
CA ILE A 117 -3.93 -5.93 1.95
C ILE A 117 -5.14 -5.50 2.77
N ALA A 118 -5.12 -5.79 4.06
CA ALA A 118 -6.20 -5.48 4.99
C ALA A 118 -6.14 -4.02 5.43
N ILE A 119 -7.30 -3.46 5.75
CA ILE A 119 -7.44 -2.16 6.42
C ILE A 119 -8.06 -2.44 7.79
N GLY A 120 -7.36 -2.05 8.85
CA GLY A 120 -7.83 -2.31 10.22
C GLY A 120 -7.14 -1.42 11.25
N SER A 121 -7.50 -1.58 12.51
CA SER A 121 -6.93 -0.78 13.61
C SER A 121 -5.39 -0.79 13.59
N ASP A 122 -4.77 0.37 13.84
CA ASP A 122 -3.32 0.43 14.01
C ASP A 122 -2.94 -0.23 15.34
N THR A 123 -2.29 -1.38 15.25
CA THR A 123 -1.89 -2.20 16.40
C THR A 123 -0.43 -2.00 16.78
N GLY A 124 0.30 -1.17 16.02
CA GLY A 124 1.75 -1.09 16.16
C GLY A 124 2.52 -2.25 15.52
N ASN A 125 1.82 -3.25 14.95
CA ASN A 125 2.44 -4.47 14.45
C ASN A 125 3.31 -4.21 13.21
N GLU A 126 4.42 -4.94 13.13
CA GLU A 126 5.40 -4.91 12.03
C GLU A 126 4.80 -5.21 10.65
N LYS A 127 3.74 -6.04 10.57
CA LYS A 127 3.00 -6.33 9.33
C LYS A 127 2.16 -5.15 8.83
N GLN A 128 2.03 -4.09 9.63
CA GLN A 128 1.43 -2.80 9.26
C GLN A 128 2.49 -1.74 8.98
N ARG A 129 3.74 -2.17 8.73
CA ARG A 129 4.85 -1.30 8.34
C ARG A 129 5.35 -1.69 6.96
N TRP A 130 5.57 -0.66 6.14
CA TRP A 130 5.90 -0.80 4.73
C TRP A 130 7.26 -0.17 4.44
N ILE A 131 7.92 -0.69 3.42
CA ILE A 131 9.11 -0.09 2.82
C ILE A 131 8.69 0.41 1.44
N LEU A 132 9.02 1.66 1.16
CA LEU A 132 8.78 2.32 -0.13
C LEU A 132 10.12 2.47 -0.84
N GLU A 133 10.31 1.73 -1.92
CA GLU A 133 11.49 1.80 -2.76
C GLU A 133 11.12 2.51 -4.06
N ARG A 134 11.83 3.60 -4.38
CA ARG A 134 11.53 4.41 -5.57
C ARG A 134 12.06 3.72 -6.83
N VAL A 135 11.29 3.78 -7.92
CA VAL A 135 11.61 3.20 -9.24
C VAL A 135 11.92 4.29 -10.24
#